data_AF-A0A4Y7IRQ7-F1
#
_entry.id   AF-A0A4Y7IRQ7-F1
#
_cell.length_a   1.000
_cell.length_b   1.000
_cell.length_c   1.000
_cell.angle_alpha   90.00
_cell.angle_beta   90.00
_cell.angle_gamma   90.00
#
_symmetry.space_group_name_H-M   'P 1'
#
loop_
_entity.id
_entity.type
_entity.pdbx_description
1 polymer ?
#
loop_
_entity_poly.entity_id
_entity_poly.type
_entity_poly.pdbx_seq_one_letter_code
_entity_poly.pdbx_strand_id
1 'polypeptide(L)'
;MNLSDFINTIQHQKPWLESLVHMNGALLLRGFPVYTASEFNQVVEAFGYDELPYVGGAAPRTNIVGRVFTANESPPDQKIHFHHEMAQVPEYPSELFFYCEEEPGMGEKLQ
;
A
#
# COMPACT_ATOMS: atom_id res chain seq x y z
N MET A 1 19.78 1.46 -9.36
CA MET A 1 19.28 0.57 -8.30
C MET A 1 18.28 -0.36 -8.95
N ASN A 2 18.47 -1.67 -8.84
CA ASN A 2 17.49 -2.67 -9.29
C ASN A 2 16.50 -3.01 -8.15
N LEU A 3 15.51 -3.88 -8.40
CA LEU A 3 14.51 -4.27 -7.40
C LEU A 3 15.16 -4.92 -6.16
N SER A 4 16.12 -5.82 -6.35
CA SER A 4 16.81 -6.49 -5.25
C SER A 4 17.60 -5.51 -4.38
N ASP A 5 18.28 -4.54 -4.99
CA ASP A 5 18.97 -3.45 -4.26
C ASP A 5 17.98 -2.63 -3.42
N PHE A 6 16.78 -2.37 -3.97
CA PHE A 6 15.74 -1.61 -3.28
C PHE A 6 15.17 -2.38 -2.09
N ILE A 7 14.82 -3.66 -2.28
CA ILE A 7 14.37 -4.56 -1.21
C ILE A 7 15.42 -4.63 -0.09
N ASN A 8 16.69 -4.84 -0.45
CA ASN A 8 17.78 -4.86 0.53
C ASN A 8 17.87 -3.52 1.27
N THR A 9 17.72 -2.40 0.57
CA THR A 9 17.74 -1.07 1.19
C THR A 9 16.60 -0.91 2.19
N ILE A 10 15.38 -1.33 1.86
CA ILE A 10 14.23 -1.30 2.79
C ILE A 10 14.55 -2.08 4.05
N GLN A 11 15.04 -3.31 3.92
CA GLN A 11 15.34 -4.17 5.08
C GLN A 11 16.40 -3.55 6.00
N HIS A 12 17.46 -2.95 5.44
CA HIS A 12 18.53 -2.35 6.23
C HIS A 12 18.18 -0.97 6.79
N GLN A 13 17.33 -0.21 6.11
CA GLN A 13 16.94 1.15 6.49
C GLN A 13 15.55 1.21 7.15
N LYS A 14 14.93 0.06 7.43
CA LYS A 14 13.59 -0.02 8.04
C LYS A 14 13.44 0.91 9.26
N PRO A 15 14.35 0.93 10.26
CA PRO A 15 14.19 1.81 11.41
C PRO A 15 14.16 3.30 11.03
N TRP A 16 14.93 3.69 10.02
CA TRP A 16 14.94 5.05 9.52
C TRP A 16 13.65 5.38 8.75
N LEU A 17 13.19 4.49 7.88
CA LEU A 17 11.93 4.64 7.16
C LEU A 17 10.73 4.74 8.13
N GLU A 18 10.71 3.90 9.17
CA GLU A 18 9.72 3.95 10.24
C GLU A 18 9.75 5.28 11.00
N SER A 19 10.95 5.79 11.30
CA SER A 19 11.07 7.11 11.93
C SER A 19 10.46 8.23 11.04
N LEU A 20 10.65 8.14 9.73
CA LEU A 20 10.07 9.10 8.79
C LEU A 20 8.55 9.01 8.75
N VAL A 21 8.00 7.80 8.66
CA VAL A 21 6.54 7.59 8.68
C VAL A 21 5.95 8.06 10.01
N HIS A 22 6.60 7.75 11.13
CA HIS A 22 6.15 8.19 12.46
C HIS A 22 6.12 9.72 12.59
N MET A 23 7.12 10.42 12.06
CA MET A 23 7.19 11.89 12.13
C MET A 23 6.25 12.59 11.14
N ASN A 24 5.99 12.00 9.97
CA ASN A 24 5.31 12.69 8.86
C ASN A 24 3.92 12.13 8.53
N GLY A 25 3.53 10.99 9.10
CA GLY A 25 2.27 10.29 8.86
C GLY A 25 2.22 9.47 7.57
N ALA A 26 3.01 9.80 6.55
CA ALA A 26 3.10 9.04 5.31
C ALA A 26 4.47 9.23 4.62
N LEU A 27 4.85 8.28 3.77
CA LEU A 27 6.06 8.34 2.95
C LEU A 27 5.73 7.95 1.50
N LEU A 28 6.13 8.81 0.56
CA LEU A 28 6.07 8.50 -0.87
C LEU A 28 7.43 8.04 -1.37
N LEU A 29 7.52 6.78 -1.77
CA LEU A 29 8.71 6.20 -2.40
C LEU A 29 8.57 6.30 -3.92
N ARG A 30 9.31 7.22 -4.55
CA ARG A 30 9.24 7.49 -6.00
C ARG A 30 10.59 7.26 -6.67
N GLY A 31 10.57 6.71 -7.89
CA GLY A 31 11.77 6.48 -8.71
C GLY A 31 12.43 5.12 -8.49
N PHE A 32 11.69 4.16 -7.91
CA PHE A 32 12.16 2.79 -7.68
C PHE A 32 11.61 1.84 -8.76
N PRO A 33 12.35 0.76 -9.08
CA PRO A 33 11.98 -0.17 -10.15
C PRO A 33 10.93 -1.20 -9.67
N VAL A 34 9.69 -0.73 -9.47
CA VAL A 34 8.53 -1.56 -9.09
C VAL A 34 7.47 -1.36 -10.17
N TYR A 35 7.23 -2.38 -10.99
CA TYR A 35 6.42 -2.28 -12.20
C TYR A 35 5.24 -3.26 -12.22
N THR A 36 5.18 -4.21 -11.29
CA THR A 36 4.09 -5.19 -11.19
C THR A 36 3.63 -5.39 -9.76
N ALA A 37 2.39 -5.86 -9.58
CA ALA A 37 1.84 -6.24 -8.29
C ALA A 37 2.71 -7.28 -7.56
N SER A 38 3.38 -8.19 -8.27
CA SER A 38 4.28 -9.18 -7.68
C SER A 38 5.56 -8.54 -7.11
N GLU A 39 6.13 -7.57 -7.82
CA GLU A 39 7.28 -6.80 -7.32
C GLU A 39 6.87 -5.90 -6.16
N PHE A 40 5.67 -5.32 -6.20
CA PHE A 40 5.11 -4.57 -5.08
C PHE A 40 4.88 -5.46 -3.85
N ASN A 41 4.39 -6.69 -4.01
CA ASN A 41 4.28 -7.64 -2.90
C ASN A 41 5.64 -7.92 -2.25
N GLN A 42 6.70 -8.09 -3.04
CA GLN A 42 8.06 -8.27 -2.50
C GLN A 42 8.53 -7.05 -1.71
N VAL A 43 8.17 -5.84 -2.14
CA VAL A 43 8.45 -4.59 -1.40
C VAL A 43 7.68 -4.57 -0.08
N VAL A 44 6.39 -4.91 -0.07
CA VAL A 44 5.58 -4.99 1.15
C VAL A 44 6.16 -6.02 2.13
N GLU A 45 6.55 -7.20 1.64
CA GLU A 45 7.20 -8.23 2.45
C GLU A 45 8.56 -7.79 3.01
N ALA A 46 9.31 -6.96 2.27
CA ALA A 46 10.59 -6.43 2.71
C ALA A 46 10.49 -5.51 3.93
N PHE A 47 9.35 -4.84 4.12
CA PHE A 47 9.08 -4.08 5.35
C PHE A 47 8.87 -4.99 6.57
N GLY A 48 8.50 -6.26 6.38
CA GLY A 48 8.36 -7.23 7.47
C GLY A 48 7.31 -6.84 8.52
N TYR A 49 6.26 -6.13 8.12
CA TYR A 49 5.06 -5.96 8.93
C TYR A 49 4.22 -7.23 8.90
N ASP A 50 3.45 -7.47 9.96
CA ASP A 50 2.46 -8.54 9.95
C ASP A 50 1.32 -8.18 9.02
N GLU A 51 0.82 -9.16 8.27
CA GLU A 51 -0.37 -8.96 7.44
C GLU A 51 -1.60 -8.92 8.33
N LEU A 52 -2.46 -7.91 8.13
CA LEU A 52 -3.82 -7.92 8.68
C LEU A 52 -4.74 -8.61 7.66
N PRO A 53 -5.31 -9.78 7.98
CA PRO A 53 -6.26 -10.44 7.09
C PRO A 53 -7.47 -9.55 6.84
N TYR A 54 -7.91 -9.42 5.58
CA TYR A 54 -9.11 -8.66 5.24
C TYR A 54 -10.38 -9.42 5.66
N VAL A 55 -10.70 -9.39 6.96
CA VAL A 55 -11.87 -10.04 7.55
C VAL A 55 -12.83 -8.97 8.05
N GLY A 56 -14.07 -9.00 7.57
CA GLY A 56 -15.11 -8.06 8.01
C GLY A 56 -15.06 -6.68 7.35
N GLY A 57 -14.26 -6.49 6.30
CA GLY A 57 -14.30 -5.29 5.48
C GLY A 57 -15.59 -5.18 4.66
N ALA A 58 -16.14 -3.96 4.57
CA ALA A 58 -17.42 -3.71 3.91
C ALA A 58 -17.30 -3.55 2.38
N ALA A 59 -16.10 -3.29 1.86
CA ALA A 59 -15.86 -3.06 0.44
C ALA A 59 -15.36 -4.35 -0.22
N PRO A 60 -15.81 -4.68 -1.44
CA PRO A 60 -15.22 -5.78 -2.20
C PRO A 60 -13.75 -5.47 -2.52
N ARG A 61 -12.90 -6.49 -2.36
CA ARG A 61 -11.48 -6.44 -2.65
C ARG A 61 -11.11 -7.73 -3.38
N THR A 62 -10.44 -7.61 -4.52
CA THR A 62 -9.89 -8.74 -5.26
C THR A 62 -8.43 -8.93 -4.87
N ASN A 63 -8.07 -10.14 -4.42
CA ASN A 63 -6.66 -10.49 -4.19
C ASN A 63 -5.95 -10.64 -5.55
N ILE A 64 -4.88 -9.89 -5.75
CA ILE A 64 -4.07 -9.96 -6.97
C ILE A 64 -2.92 -10.95 -6.79
N VAL A 65 -2.13 -10.77 -5.73
CA VAL A 65 -1.00 -11.64 -5.39
C VAL A 65 -0.56 -11.40 -3.95
N GLY A 66 -0.37 -12.47 -3.17
CA GLY A 66 0.11 -12.37 -1.79
C GLY A 66 -0.76 -11.42 -0.97
N ARG A 67 -0.12 -10.35 -0.45
CA ARG A 67 -0.72 -9.31 0.40
C ARG A 67 -1.30 -8.12 -0.38
N VAL A 68 -1.33 -8.22 -1.72
CA VAL A 68 -1.76 -7.14 -2.60
C VAL A 68 -3.18 -7.38 -3.08
N PHE A 69 -4.03 -6.40 -2.83
CA PHE A 69 -5.44 -6.38 -3.20
C PHE A 69 -5.76 -5.11 -4.00
N THR A 70 -6.85 -5.13 -4.77
CA THR A 70 -7.40 -3.92 -5.40
C THR A 70 -7.78 -2.86 -4.35
N ALA A 71 -7.54 -1.57 -4.66
CA ALA A 71 -7.73 -0.48 -3.70
C ALA A 71 -9.18 0.03 -3.64
N ASN A 72 -9.83 0.18 -4.79
CA ASN A 72 -11.22 0.59 -4.91
C ASN A 72 -11.84 -0.11 -6.11
N GLU A 73 -13.02 -0.69 -5.93
CA GLU A 73 -13.80 -1.32 -7.01
C GLU A 73 -15.14 -0.59 -7.23
N SER A 74 -15.35 0.54 -6.58
CA SER A 74 -16.49 1.42 -6.83
C SER A 74 -16.37 2.06 -8.21
N PRO A 75 -17.49 2.45 -8.85
CA PRO A 75 -17.46 3.20 -10.11
C PRO A 75 -16.56 4.45 -10.01
N PRO A 76 -15.82 4.80 -11.08
CA PRO A 76 -14.81 5.88 -11.05
C PRO A 76 -15.41 7.28 -10.84
N ASP A 77 -16.70 7.45 -11.11
CA ASP A 77 -17.45 8.69 -10.86
C ASP A 77 -17.91 8.85 -9.40
N GLN A 78 -17.75 7.81 -8.57
CA GLN A 78 -18.08 7.87 -7.15
C GLN A 78 -16.93 8.46 -6.33
N LYS A 79 -17.29 9.44 -5.48
CA LYS A 79 -16.35 10.06 -4.57
C LYS A 79 -16.13 9.18 -3.35
N ILE A 80 -14.88 8.84 -3.06
CA ILE A 80 -14.50 8.25 -1.77
C ILE A 80 -14.41 9.36 -0.71
N HIS A 81 -15.06 9.15 0.43
CA HIS A 81 -15.01 10.08 1.55
C HIS A 81 -13.79 9.79 2.42
N PHE A 82 -13.27 10.81 3.10
CA PHE A 82 -12.19 10.60 4.08
C PHE A 82 -12.63 9.63 5.18
N HIS A 83 -11.78 8.64 5.45
CA HIS A 83 -12.00 7.63 6.47
C HIS A 83 -10.65 7.07 6.94
N HIS A 84 -10.66 6.38 8.07
CA HIS A 84 -9.62 5.42 8.41
C HIS A 84 -10.01 4.07 7.81
N GLU A 85 -9.04 3.34 7.24
CA GLU A 85 -9.27 1.99 6.74
C GLU A 85 -9.81 1.13 7.89
N MET A 86 -10.91 0.42 7.63
CA MET A 86 -11.49 -0.51 8.60
C MET A 86 -11.89 0.14 9.95
N ALA A 87 -12.24 1.43 9.97
CA ALA A 87 -12.59 2.19 11.21
C ALA A 87 -13.75 1.62 12.06
N GLN A 88 -14.53 0.69 11.51
CA GLN A 88 -15.72 0.12 12.15
C GLN A 88 -15.51 -1.31 12.67
N VAL A 89 -14.30 -1.86 12.54
CA VAL A 89 -13.94 -3.17 13.08
C VAL A 89 -12.93 -3.02 14.22
N PRO A 90 -12.91 -3.97 15.19
CA PRO A 90 -12.04 -3.86 16.36
C PRO A 90 -10.56 -3.99 16.03
N GLU A 91 -10.23 -4.73 14.98
CA GLU A 91 -8.86 -4.90 14.48
C GLU A 91 -8.74 -4.16 13.15
N TYR A 92 -7.89 -3.12 13.13
CA TYR A 92 -7.66 -2.23 11.99
C TYR A 92 -6.16 -2.12 11.71
N PRO A 93 -5.75 -1.78 10.47
CA PRO A 93 -4.34 -1.79 10.12
C PRO A 93 -3.60 -0.62 10.80
N SER A 94 -2.41 -0.89 11.30
CA SER A 94 -1.46 0.12 11.79
C SER A 94 -0.77 0.86 10.63
N GLU A 95 -0.48 0.14 9.54
CA GLU A 95 0.13 0.67 8.33
C GLU A 95 -0.67 0.25 7.09
N LEU A 96 -0.71 1.13 6.09
CA LEU A 96 -1.35 0.88 4.81
C LEU A 96 -0.43 1.32 3.68
N PHE A 97 -0.30 0.48 2.65
CA PHE A 97 0.50 0.77 1.47
C PHE A 97 -0.40 0.98 0.25
N PHE A 98 -0.06 1.96 -0.57
CA PHE A 98 -0.66 2.16 -1.88
C PHE A 98 0.41 2.06 -2.97
N TYR A 99 0.02 1.47 -4.09
CA TYR A 99 0.86 1.30 -5.27
C TYR A 99 0.05 1.60 -6.52
N CYS A 100 0.70 2.24 -7.49
CA CYS A 100 0.14 2.59 -8.78
C CYS A 100 0.90 1.78 -9.84
N GLU A 101 0.23 0.74 -10.36
CA GLU A 101 0.75 -0.05 -11.48
C GLU A 101 0.51 0.67 -12.81
N GLU A 102 -0.69 1.22 -12.96
CA GLU A 102 -1.09 2.02 -14.12
C GLU A 102 -1.44 3.43 -13.67
N GLU A 103 -0.84 4.44 -14.31
CA GLU A 103 -1.14 5.84 -14.03
C GLU A 103 -2.54 6.19 -14.56
N PRO A 104 -3.36 6.92 -13.79
CA PRO A 104 -4.67 7.35 -14.26
C PRO A 104 -4.54 8.42 -15.36
N GLY A 105 -5.49 8.41 -16.31
CA GLY A 105 -5.44 9.30 -17.47
C GLY A 105 -5.53 10.80 -17.16
N MET A 106 -6.53 11.25 -16.39
CA MET A 106 -6.71 12.66 -16.02
C MET A 106 -7.42 12.82 -14.67
N GLY A 107 -6.84 13.59 -13.75
CA GLY A 107 -7.52 14.13 -12.58
C GLY A 107 -7.72 13.18 -11.40
N GLU A 108 -7.49 11.88 -11.57
CA GLU A 108 -7.61 10.93 -10.49
C GLU A 108 -6.33 10.92 -9.66
N LYS A 109 -6.46 11.32 -8.40
CA LYS A 109 -5.56 10.90 -7.33
C LYS A 109 -6.22 9.66 -6.70
N LEU A 110 -5.45 8.80 -6.04
CA LEU A 110 -6.03 7.83 -5.10
C LEU A 110 -7.00 8.62 -4.20
N GLN A 111 -8.30 8.36 -4.36
CA GLN A 111 -9.37 9.03 -3.59
C GLN A 111 -9.50 8.40 -2.22
#